data_AF-A0A9N9A6N4-F1
#
_entry.id   AF-A0A9N9A6N4-F1
#
_cell.length_a   1.000
_cell.length_b   1.000
_cell.length_c   1.000
_cell.angle_alpha   90.00
_cell.angle_beta   90.00
_cell.angle_gamma   90.00
#
_symmetry.space_group_name_H-M   'P 1'
#
loop_
_entity.id
_entity.type
_entity.pdbx_description
1 polymer ?
#
loop_
_entity_poly.entity_id
_entity_poly.type
_entity_poly.pdbx_seq_one_letter_code
_entity_poly.pdbx_strand_id
1 'polypeptide(L)'
;MDLGTEINAEEINAEGRNSRSPVHRLKDSINSYLFPTSRRNSPIPINDDTEQESKVDQLRTYLEELGHPLDTYQIEKLLERNAWDVREVAEYCSDLREAEEGIIVDIQKDIVMLGCENDRVTSCYIDSVLFAMFARIQSFDGLLFVHAEGMNARSLQTQLRLFVNRLRSGKFMSAYIIKQLREKLINCGWIGNDDGGNPTQEDASEFFLFLSCLYELPYLPLGMHLFHGAIADPNDERVITERLIQVAIPGDPMDEKPVSLEEALVNYFHDNVISGIKRTFDNEFEQSEVSAWQVLKLLPFYSASNEQGEKINAVESHFPATNLILPLVLKRYGYNEKLQPFRIKKN
;
A
#
# COMPACT_ATOMS: atom_id res chain seq x y z
N MET A 1 4.07 -53.24 56.85
CA MET A 1 3.36 -51.95 57.06
C MET A 1 3.22 -51.32 55.67
N ASP A 2 2.30 -51.68 54.80
CA ASP A 2 1.06 -52.46 54.92
C ASP A 2 -0.03 -51.85 55.84
N LEU A 3 -1.28 -51.91 55.37
CA LEU A 3 -2.43 -50.97 55.49
C LEU A 3 -2.48 -49.99 54.30
N GLY A 4 -3.41 -50.06 53.33
CA GLY A 4 -4.71 -50.75 53.28
C GLY A 4 -5.76 -49.99 54.10
N THR A 5 -6.97 -49.65 53.63
CA THR A 5 -7.66 -49.84 52.32
C THR A 5 -8.33 -48.50 51.90
N GLU A 6 -9.32 -48.31 51.02
CA GLU A 6 -10.31 -49.18 50.34
C GLU A 6 -10.75 -48.59 48.97
N ILE A 7 -11.84 -49.09 48.35
CA ILE A 7 -12.22 -48.84 46.94
C ILE A 7 -13.74 -48.74 46.77
N ASN A 8 -14.23 -47.80 45.95
CA ASN A 8 -15.34 -47.93 44.96
C ASN A 8 -15.83 -46.51 44.56
N ALA A 9 -15.96 -46.08 43.30
CA ALA A 9 -16.43 -46.69 42.05
C ALA A 9 -17.90 -46.30 41.74
N GLU A 10 -18.06 -45.43 40.75
CA GLU A 10 -19.23 -45.41 39.84
C GLU A 10 -18.81 -44.81 38.49
N GLU A 11 -19.18 -45.48 37.40
CA GLU A 11 -18.91 -45.09 36.00
C GLU A 11 -19.96 -44.08 35.52
N ILE A 12 -19.64 -43.19 34.56
CA ILE A 12 -20.43 -42.96 33.32
C ILE A 12 -19.49 -42.49 32.19
N ASN A 13 -19.65 -43.04 30.98
CA ASN A 13 -18.94 -42.69 29.74
C ASN A 13 -19.28 -41.28 29.18
N ALA A 14 -18.31 -40.64 28.50
CA ALA A 14 -18.57 -39.78 27.32
C ALA A 14 -17.29 -39.48 26.49
N GLU A 15 -17.10 -40.31 25.46
CA GLU A 15 -16.48 -40.10 24.15
C GLU A 15 -15.84 -38.74 23.75
N GLY A 16 -14.73 -38.84 22.98
CA GLY A 16 -14.68 -38.15 21.69
C GLY A 16 -14.14 -36.72 21.61
N ARG A 17 -12.88 -36.48 21.96
CA ARG A 17 -12.15 -35.26 21.51
C ARG A 17 -11.88 -35.31 20.00
N ASN A 18 -12.87 -34.91 19.19
CA ASN A 18 -12.69 -34.76 17.75
C ASN A 18 -11.91 -33.47 17.44
N SER A 19 -10.66 -33.64 17.01
CA SER A 19 -9.82 -32.59 16.42
C SER A 19 -10.45 -32.06 15.13
N ARG A 20 -10.99 -30.83 15.14
CA ARG A 20 -11.43 -30.16 13.91
C ARG A 20 -10.21 -29.79 13.07
N SER A 21 -10.18 -30.26 11.83
CA SER A 21 -9.06 -30.07 10.90
C SER A 21 -8.98 -28.63 10.36
N PRO A 22 -7.83 -28.21 9.77
CA PRO A 22 -7.61 -26.82 9.34
C PRO A 22 -8.45 -26.36 8.14
N VAL A 23 -9.09 -27.29 7.42
CA VAL A 23 -9.67 -27.07 6.09
C VAL A 23 -10.84 -26.07 6.09
N HIS A 24 -11.52 -25.90 7.21
CA HIS A 24 -12.75 -25.10 7.27
C HIS A 24 -12.54 -23.57 7.25
N ARG A 25 -11.29 -23.07 7.28
CA ARG A 25 -10.99 -21.64 7.44
C ARG A 25 -10.69 -20.86 6.15
N LEU A 26 -10.69 -21.51 4.98
CA LEU A 26 -10.51 -20.84 3.68
C LEU A 26 -11.84 -20.43 3.00
N LYS A 27 -12.96 -21.10 3.27
CA LYS A 27 -14.21 -20.89 2.51
C LYS A 27 -14.87 -19.52 2.73
N ASP A 28 -14.59 -18.85 3.85
CA ASP A 28 -15.15 -17.53 4.15
C ASP A 28 -14.36 -16.37 3.52
N SER A 29 -13.21 -16.66 2.89
CA SER A 29 -12.29 -15.66 2.36
C SER A 29 -12.91 -14.87 1.19
N ILE A 30 -13.16 -15.53 0.05
CA ILE A 30 -13.70 -14.95 -1.19
C ILE A 30 -14.95 -14.10 -0.94
N ASN A 31 -15.89 -14.60 -0.12
CA ASN A 31 -17.12 -13.89 0.21
C ASN A 31 -16.89 -12.49 0.82
N SER A 32 -15.82 -12.32 1.61
CA SER A 32 -15.46 -11.04 2.23
C SER A 32 -14.78 -10.03 1.26
N TYR A 33 -14.32 -10.50 0.10
CA TYR A 33 -13.79 -9.66 -0.98
C TYR A 33 -14.87 -9.25 -1.96
N LEU A 34 -15.74 -10.19 -2.35
CA LEU A 34 -16.82 -9.95 -3.30
C LEU A 34 -17.94 -9.06 -2.72
N PHE A 35 -18.17 -9.13 -1.39
CA PHE A 35 -19.27 -8.45 -0.71
C PHE A 35 -18.82 -7.66 0.54
N PRO A 36 -18.01 -6.60 0.39
CA PRO A 36 -17.75 -5.65 1.48
C PRO A 36 -19.06 -5.00 1.95
N THR A 37 -19.19 -4.78 3.26
CA THR A 37 -20.43 -4.31 3.88
C THR A 37 -20.71 -2.83 3.59
N SER A 38 -21.44 -2.55 2.51
CA SER A 38 -22.08 -1.24 2.31
C SER A 38 -23.41 -1.36 1.57
N ARG A 39 -24.45 -0.72 2.12
CA ARG A 39 -25.81 -0.68 1.55
C ARG A 39 -25.96 0.52 0.61
N ARG A 40 -26.33 0.28 -0.65
CA ARG A 40 -27.18 1.16 -1.47
C ARG A 40 -27.66 0.40 -2.71
N ASN A 41 -28.98 0.34 -2.90
CA ASN A 41 -29.58 -0.20 -4.13
C ASN A 41 -29.55 0.86 -5.23
N SER A 42 -29.32 0.42 -6.47
CA SER A 42 -29.58 1.18 -7.69
C SER A 42 -30.66 0.44 -8.51
N PRO A 43 -31.44 1.11 -9.37
CA PRO A 43 -32.55 0.45 -10.09
C PRO A 43 -32.04 -0.54 -11.14
N ILE A 44 -32.69 -1.71 -11.20
CA ILE A 44 -32.38 -2.78 -12.16
C ILE A 44 -33.00 -2.45 -13.52
N PRO A 45 -32.29 -2.59 -14.66
CA PRO A 45 -32.90 -2.59 -15.98
C PRO A 45 -33.69 -3.89 -16.19
N ILE A 46 -34.96 -3.77 -16.58
CA ILE A 46 -35.80 -4.95 -16.89
C ILE A 46 -35.27 -5.60 -18.17
N ASN A 47 -34.71 -6.80 -18.04
CA ASN A 47 -34.28 -7.66 -19.14
C ASN A 47 -34.85 -9.07 -18.88
N ASP A 48 -34.95 -9.90 -19.92
CA ASP A 48 -35.69 -11.18 -19.87
C ASP A 48 -35.17 -12.11 -18.74
N ASP A 49 -36.05 -12.43 -17.78
CA ASP A 49 -35.72 -13.24 -16.58
C ASP A 49 -35.04 -14.57 -16.97
N THR A 50 -35.42 -15.15 -18.10
CA THR A 50 -34.88 -16.43 -18.59
C THR A 50 -33.43 -16.36 -19.09
N GLU A 51 -33.00 -15.22 -19.64
CA GLU A 51 -31.60 -15.01 -20.03
C GLU A 51 -30.72 -14.80 -18.79
N GLN A 52 -31.25 -14.08 -17.79
CA GLN A 52 -30.56 -13.84 -16.52
C GLN A 52 -30.38 -15.14 -15.71
N GLU A 53 -31.43 -15.95 -15.58
CA GLU A 53 -31.38 -17.27 -14.93
C GLU A 53 -30.31 -18.18 -15.57
N SER A 54 -30.25 -18.24 -16.91
CA SER A 54 -29.22 -19.01 -17.61
C SER A 54 -27.79 -18.52 -17.33
N LYS A 55 -27.57 -17.22 -17.19
CA LYS A 55 -26.24 -16.63 -16.86
C LYS A 55 -25.84 -16.93 -15.41
N VAL A 56 -26.80 -16.89 -14.49
CA VAL A 56 -26.61 -17.29 -13.08
C VAL A 56 -26.19 -18.75 -13.01
N ASP A 57 -26.88 -19.64 -13.73
CA ASP A 57 -26.57 -21.08 -13.75
C ASP A 57 -25.19 -21.37 -14.34
N GLN A 58 -24.84 -20.73 -15.47
CA GLN A 58 -23.51 -20.84 -16.08
C GLN A 58 -22.39 -20.45 -15.12
N LEU A 59 -22.53 -19.31 -14.42
CA LEU A 59 -21.53 -18.88 -13.46
C LEU A 59 -21.49 -19.80 -12.22
N ARG A 60 -22.65 -20.30 -11.76
CA ARG A 60 -22.70 -21.25 -10.63
C ARG A 60 -21.91 -22.51 -10.94
N THR A 61 -22.15 -23.16 -12.08
CA THR A 61 -21.42 -24.37 -12.48
C THR A 61 -19.91 -24.12 -12.58
N TYR A 62 -19.49 -23.01 -13.18
CA TYR A 62 -18.08 -22.64 -13.26
C TYR A 62 -17.42 -22.46 -11.88
N LEU A 63 -18.11 -21.79 -10.94
CA LEU A 63 -17.61 -21.57 -9.58
C LEU A 63 -17.61 -22.85 -8.73
N GLU A 64 -18.56 -23.77 -8.97
CA GLU A 64 -18.57 -25.11 -8.39
C GLU A 64 -17.37 -25.95 -8.87
N GLU A 65 -17.06 -25.92 -10.18
CA GLU A 65 -15.89 -26.59 -10.77
C GLU A 65 -14.57 -26.03 -10.23
N LEU A 66 -14.49 -24.72 -9.96
CA LEU A 66 -13.35 -24.09 -9.28
C LEU A 66 -13.26 -24.41 -7.78
N GLY A 67 -14.26 -25.06 -7.18
CA GLY A 67 -14.29 -25.45 -5.77
C GLY A 67 -14.81 -24.39 -4.79
N HIS A 68 -15.34 -23.27 -5.30
CA HIS A 68 -15.77 -22.10 -4.52
C HIS A 68 -17.22 -21.71 -4.86
N PRO A 69 -18.23 -22.52 -4.48
CA PRO A 69 -19.62 -22.21 -4.73
C PRO A 69 -20.04 -20.94 -4.01
N LEU A 70 -20.60 -19.99 -4.76
CA LEU A 70 -21.32 -18.82 -4.26
C LEU A 70 -22.83 -19.10 -4.27
N ASP A 71 -23.58 -18.41 -3.41
CA ASP A 71 -25.04 -18.48 -3.46
C ASP A 71 -25.61 -17.70 -4.66
N THR A 72 -26.88 -17.98 -5.00
CA THR A 72 -27.56 -17.35 -6.15
C THR A 72 -27.61 -15.83 -6.04
N TYR A 73 -27.87 -15.28 -4.85
CA TYR A 73 -27.97 -13.83 -4.62
C TYR A 73 -26.59 -13.16 -4.77
N GLN A 74 -25.52 -13.80 -4.33
CA GLN A 74 -24.14 -13.38 -4.56
C GLN A 74 -23.81 -13.34 -6.05
N ILE A 75 -24.14 -14.40 -6.79
CA ILE A 75 -23.93 -14.50 -8.24
C ILE A 75 -24.69 -13.39 -8.99
N GLU A 76 -25.98 -13.21 -8.70
CA GLU A 76 -26.81 -12.14 -9.26
C GLU A 76 -26.18 -10.76 -9.00
N LYS A 77 -25.76 -10.49 -7.77
CA LYS A 77 -25.16 -9.20 -7.39
C LYS A 77 -23.83 -8.94 -8.10
N LEU A 78 -23.05 -9.96 -8.43
CA LEU A 78 -21.81 -9.81 -9.21
C LEU A 78 -22.10 -9.58 -10.69
N LEU A 79 -23.06 -10.31 -11.25
CA LEU A 79 -23.50 -10.13 -12.64
C LEU A 79 -24.13 -8.74 -12.84
N GLU A 80 -25.06 -8.32 -11.98
CA GLU A 80 -25.65 -6.96 -11.99
C GLU A 80 -24.58 -5.85 -12.03
N ARG A 81 -23.51 -5.99 -11.24
CA ARG A 81 -22.42 -5.01 -11.12
C ARG A 81 -21.48 -4.99 -12.32
N ASN A 82 -21.43 -6.06 -13.10
CA ASN A 82 -20.57 -6.21 -14.29
C ASN A 82 -21.40 -6.38 -15.57
N ALA A 83 -22.53 -5.66 -15.65
CA ALA A 83 -23.41 -5.61 -16.83
C ALA A 83 -23.87 -6.99 -17.37
N TRP A 84 -23.97 -7.98 -16.49
CA TRP A 84 -24.30 -9.38 -16.80
C TRP A 84 -23.32 -10.06 -17.76
N ASP A 85 -22.05 -9.64 -17.76
CA ASP A 85 -20.96 -10.36 -18.44
C ASP A 85 -20.46 -11.52 -17.58
N VAL A 86 -20.93 -12.73 -17.89
CA VAL A 86 -20.53 -13.98 -17.22
C VAL A 86 -19.02 -14.21 -17.34
N ARG A 87 -18.40 -13.86 -18.46
CA ARG A 87 -16.99 -14.11 -18.72
C ARG A 87 -16.11 -13.19 -17.89
N GLU A 88 -16.41 -11.89 -17.85
CA GLU A 88 -15.66 -10.95 -17.02
C GLU A 88 -15.76 -11.31 -15.54
N VAL A 89 -16.95 -11.69 -15.04
CA VAL A 89 -17.10 -12.12 -13.65
C VAL A 89 -16.36 -13.43 -13.37
N ALA A 90 -16.39 -14.40 -14.29
CA ALA A 90 -15.62 -15.64 -14.18
C ALA A 90 -14.11 -15.38 -14.13
N GLU A 91 -13.59 -14.56 -15.04
CA GLU A 91 -12.18 -14.16 -15.06
C GLU A 91 -11.79 -13.39 -13.79
N TYR A 92 -12.62 -12.46 -13.33
CA TYR A 92 -12.41 -11.72 -12.07
C TYR A 92 -12.37 -12.62 -10.83
N CYS A 93 -13.28 -13.61 -10.73
CA CYS A 93 -13.26 -14.59 -9.64
C CYS A 93 -12.00 -15.48 -9.68
N SER A 94 -11.52 -15.82 -10.87
CA SER A 94 -10.26 -16.55 -11.05
C SER A 94 -9.05 -15.72 -10.62
N ASP A 95 -8.96 -14.47 -11.09
CA ASP A 95 -7.90 -13.51 -10.72
C ASP A 95 -7.86 -13.26 -9.20
N LEU A 96 -9.03 -13.18 -8.56
CA LEU A 96 -9.15 -12.99 -7.11
C LEU A 96 -8.67 -14.21 -6.33
N ARG A 97 -8.97 -15.45 -6.78
CA ARG A 97 -8.46 -16.67 -6.15
C ARG A 97 -6.93 -16.72 -6.23
N GLU A 98 -6.35 -16.44 -7.40
CA GLU A 98 -4.88 -16.37 -7.55
C GLU A 98 -4.28 -15.33 -6.58
N ALA A 99 -4.92 -14.18 -6.44
CA ALA A 99 -4.52 -13.15 -5.47
C ALA A 99 -4.68 -13.58 -3.99
N GLU A 100 -5.65 -14.43 -3.65
CA GLU A 100 -5.78 -15.03 -2.31
C GLU A 100 -4.69 -16.07 -2.03
N GLU A 101 -4.38 -16.91 -3.02
CA GLU A 101 -3.32 -17.93 -2.98
C GLU A 101 -1.91 -17.32 -2.93
N GLY A 102 -1.79 -16.00 -3.17
CA GLY A 102 -0.52 -15.29 -3.20
C GLY A 102 0.24 -15.44 -4.52
N ILE A 103 -0.44 -15.84 -5.59
CA ILE A 103 0.14 -15.91 -6.93
C ILE A 103 0.27 -14.49 -7.47
N ILE A 104 1.46 -14.15 -7.97
CA ILE A 104 1.73 -12.90 -8.68
C ILE A 104 2.17 -13.21 -10.11
N VAL A 105 1.55 -12.53 -11.07
CA VAL A 105 1.91 -12.60 -12.49
C VAL A 105 3.26 -11.90 -12.70
N ASP A 106 4.15 -12.54 -13.46
CA ASP A 106 5.45 -11.99 -13.84
C ASP A 106 5.32 -10.78 -14.78
N ILE A 107 6.35 -9.94 -14.83
CA ILE A 107 6.37 -8.77 -15.71
C ILE A 107 6.43 -9.21 -17.18
N GLN A 108 5.32 -9.00 -17.90
CA GLN A 108 5.25 -9.24 -19.34
C GLN A 108 5.76 -8.01 -20.11
N LYS A 109 6.78 -8.21 -20.95
CA LYS A 109 7.44 -7.09 -21.67
C LYS A 109 6.59 -6.52 -22.81
N ASP A 110 5.91 -7.39 -23.54
CA ASP A 110 5.26 -7.06 -24.81
C ASP A 110 3.75 -6.85 -24.68
N ILE A 111 3.19 -6.98 -23.47
CA ILE A 111 1.76 -6.78 -23.25
C ILE A 111 1.37 -5.31 -23.18
N VAL A 112 0.26 -4.98 -23.83
CA VAL A 112 -0.40 -3.68 -23.71
C VAL A 112 -1.21 -3.67 -22.42
N MET A 113 -0.82 -2.82 -21.47
CA MET A 113 -1.52 -2.67 -20.20
C MET A 113 -2.70 -1.70 -20.39
N LEU A 114 -3.93 -2.23 -20.37
CA LEU A 114 -5.15 -1.42 -20.59
C LEU A 114 -5.42 -0.41 -19.46
N GLY A 115 -4.86 -0.63 -18.27
CA GLY A 115 -4.96 0.28 -17.14
C GLY A 115 -6.32 0.28 -16.44
N CYS A 116 -6.63 1.38 -15.78
CA CYS A 116 -7.78 1.55 -14.88
C CYS A 116 -8.77 2.59 -15.40
N GLU A 117 -10.05 2.38 -15.09
CA GLU A 117 -11.06 3.42 -15.10
C GLU A 117 -11.09 4.15 -13.75
N ASN A 118 -11.07 5.48 -13.79
CA ASN A 118 -11.04 6.28 -12.57
C ASN A 118 -12.38 6.25 -11.82
N ASP A 119 -12.45 5.57 -10.67
CA ASP A 119 -13.64 5.60 -9.81
C ASP A 119 -13.95 7.05 -9.41
N ARG A 120 -15.17 7.49 -9.78
CA ARG A 120 -15.68 8.87 -9.64
C ARG A 120 -14.75 9.97 -10.16
N VAL A 121 -13.84 9.66 -11.09
CA VAL A 121 -12.85 10.59 -11.65
C VAL A 121 -11.82 11.10 -10.60
N THR A 122 -11.71 10.45 -9.42
CA THR A 122 -10.81 10.90 -8.34
C THR A 122 -9.69 9.92 -7.98
N SER A 123 -9.65 8.71 -8.56
CA SER A 123 -8.67 7.66 -8.18
C SER A 123 -7.31 7.72 -8.89
N CYS A 124 -7.06 8.69 -9.75
CA CYS A 124 -5.85 8.73 -10.59
C CYS A 124 -4.53 8.69 -9.79
N TYR A 125 -4.53 9.13 -8.53
CA TYR A 125 -3.38 9.01 -7.62
C TYR A 125 -3.10 7.56 -7.21
N ILE A 126 -4.14 6.72 -7.06
CA ILE A 126 -4.02 5.27 -6.80
C ILE A 126 -3.44 4.60 -8.03
N ASP A 127 -4.07 4.85 -9.19
CA ASP A 127 -3.75 4.18 -10.44
C ASP A 127 -2.31 4.50 -10.89
N SER A 128 -1.88 5.76 -10.77
CA SER A 128 -0.52 6.17 -11.12
C SER A 128 0.56 5.63 -10.18
N VAL A 129 0.31 5.58 -8.87
CA VAL A 129 1.26 5.02 -7.89
C VAL A 129 1.40 3.52 -8.05
N LEU A 130 0.29 2.77 -8.13
CA LEU A 130 0.35 1.32 -8.31
C LEU A 130 0.92 0.93 -9.67
N PHE A 131 0.65 1.71 -10.74
CA PHE A 131 1.33 1.53 -12.02
C PHE A 131 2.84 1.76 -11.89
N ALA A 132 3.28 2.86 -11.27
CA ALA A 132 4.70 3.16 -11.09
C ALA A 132 5.44 2.11 -10.25
N MET A 133 4.78 1.56 -9.22
CA MET A 133 5.36 0.53 -8.35
C MET A 133 5.43 -0.84 -9.02
N PHE A 134 4.38 -1.27 -9.73
CA PHE A 134 4.21 -2.69 -10.08
C PHE A 134 4.14 -3.00 -11.57
N ALA A 135 3.92 -2.03 -12.47
CA ALA A 135 3.70 -2.31 -13.90
C ALA A 135 4.90 -3.00 -14.56
N ARG A 136 6.12 -2.53 -14.28
CA ARG A 136 7.38 -2.97 -14.93
C ARG A 136 8.56 -3.10 -13.97
N ILE A 137 8.32 -3.09 -12.67
CA ILE A 137 9.33 -3.21 -11.60
C ILE A 137 8.87 -4.27 -10.60
N GLN A 138 9.81 -5.07 -10.09
CA GLN A 138 9.59 -6.13 -9.09
C GLN A 138 10.07 -5.74 -7.67
N SER A 139 10.84 -4.67 -7.53
CA SER A 139 11.43 -4.24 -6.24
C SER A 139 10.40 -3.86 -5.16
N PHE A 140 9.14 -3.62 -5.55
CA PHE A 140 8.04 -3.37 -4.63
C PHE A 140 7.20 -4.62 -4.34
N ASP A 141 7.39 -5.74 -5.05
CA ASP A 141 6.57 -6.95 -4.91
C ASP A 141 6.62 -7.53 -3.50
N GLY A 142 7.71 -7.29 -2.75
CA GLY A 142 7.81 -7.61 -1.33
C GLY A 142 6.63 -7.09 -0.48
N LEU A 143 6.08 -5.92 -0.81
CA LEU A 143 4.89 -5.33 -0.19
C LEU A 143 3.70 -6.30 -0.20
N LEU A 144 3.57 -7.05 -1.30
CA LEU A 144 2.49 -8.00 -1.56
C LEU A 144 2.64 -9.31 -0.76
N PHE A 145 3.77 -9.52 -0.08
CA PHE A 145 4.12 -10.75 0.65
C PHE A 145 4.50 -10.54 2.12
N VAL A 146 4.78 -9.31 2.57
CA VAL A 146 5.00 -8.98 3.99
C VAL A 146 3.83 -9.48 4.86
N HIS A 147 4.12 -9.97 6.06
CA HIS A 147 3.09 -10.45 6.98
C HIS A 147 2.24 -9.29 7.52
N ALA A 148 1.15 -8.97 6.82
CA ALA A 148 0.27 -7.87 7.19
C ALA A 148 -0.45 -8.14 8.53
N GLU A 149 -0.39 -7.18 9.44
CA GLU A 149 -1.07 -7.26 10.74
C GLU A 149 -2.58 -6.97 10.62
N GLY A 150 -3.40 -7.82 11.25
CA GLY A 150 -4.85 -7.67 11.23
C GLY A 150 -5.54 -8.13 9.94
N MET A 151 -6.87 -8.22 9.99
CA MET A 151 -7.69 -8.71 8.87
C MET A 151 -7.78 -7.72 7.71
N ASN A 152 -7.90 -6.42 8.01
CA ASN A 152 -8.09 -5.38 7.00
C ASN A 152 -6.84 -5.23 6.12
N ALA A 153 -5.64 -5.18 6.70
CA ALA A 153 -4.40 -5.05 5.94
C ALA A 153 -4.12 -6.27 5.04
N ARG A 154 -4.45 -7.49 5.49
CA ARG A 154 -4.41 -8.69 4.65
C ARG A 154 -5.42 -8.63 3.51
N SER A 155 -6.62 -8.12 3.77
CA SER A 155 -7.65 -7.96 2.75
C SER A 155 -7.29 -6.89 1.71
N LEU A 156 -6.68 -5.78 2.13
CA LEU A 156 -6.08 -4.84 1.19
C LEU A 156 -4.92 -5.47 0.41
N GLN A 157 -4.09 -6.31 1.03
CA GLN A 157 -2.94 -6.93 0.36
C GLN A 157 -3.38 -7.87 -0.77
N THR A 158 -4.40 -8.70 -0.54
CA THR A 158 -5.04 -9.51 -1.60
C THR A 158 -5.61 -8.62 -2.72
N GLN A 159 -6.26 -7.50 -2.37
CA GLN A 159 -6.79 -6.57 -3.38
C GLN A 159 -5.67 -5.90 -4.21
N LEU A 160 -4.52 -5.63 -3.61
CA LEU A 160 -3.32 -5.16 -4.30
C LEU A 160 -2.74 -6.26 -5.21
N ARG A 161 -2.68 -7.52 -4.76
CA ARG A 161 -2.25 -8.65 -5.60
C ARG A 161 -3.16 -8.83 -6.82
N LEU A 162 -4.47 -8.72 -6.64
CA LEU A 162 -5.47 -8.74 -7.72
C LEU A 162 -5.24 -7.60 -8.73
N PHE A 163 -5.02 -6.36 -8.25
CA PHE A 163 -4.70 -5.22 -9.10
C PHE A 163 -3.42 -5.48 -9.92
N VAL A 164 -2.35 -5.96 -9.28
CA VAL A 164 -1.06 -6.24 -9.93
C VAL A 164 -1.18 -7.36 -10.97
N ASN A 165 -1.91 -8.44 -10.66
CA ASN A 165 -2.13 -9.54 -11.60
C ASN A 165 -2.88 -9.09 -12.85
N ARG A 166 -3.96 -8.31 -12.69
CA ARG A 166 -4.72 -7.79 -13.82
C ARG A 166 -3.90 -6.80 -14.64
N LEU A 167 -3.19 -5.87 -13.99
CA LEU A 167 -2.27 -4.93 -14.64
C LEU A 167 -1.21 -5.65 -15.49
N ARG A 168 -0.47 -6.60 -14.89
CA ARG A 168 0.61 -7.35 -15.58
C ARG A 168 0.10 -8.33 -16.63
N SER A 169 -1.15 -8.77 -16.52
CA SER A 169 -1.85 -9.56 -17.55
C SER A 169 -2.52 -8.70 -18.63
N GLY A 170 -2.31 -7.39 -18.63
CA GLY A 170 -2.90 -6.47 -19.60
C GLY A 170 -4.41 -6.29 -19.49
N LYS A 171 -5.05 -6.87 -18.46
CA LYS A 171 -6.51 -6.79 -18.25
C LYS A 171 -6.92 -5.38 -17.85
N PHE A 172 -8.07 -4.95 -18.34
CA PHE A 172 -8.71 -3.70 -17.93
C PHE A 172 -9.21 -3.81 -16.49
N MET A 173 -9.13 -2.72 -15.73
CA MET A 173 -9.69 -2.61 -14.38
C MET A 173 -10.80 -1.57 -14.37
N SER A 174 -12.04 -2.04 -14.20
CA SER A 174 -13.22 -1.17 -14.13
C SER A 174 -13.24 -0.33 -12.85
N ALA A 175 -14.02 0.76 -12.85
CA ALA A 175 -14.23 1.60 -11.67
C ALA A 175 -14.74 0.80 -10.47
N TYR A 176 -15.43 -0.33 -10.70
CA TYR A 176 -15.87 -1.24 -9.64
C TYR A 176 -14.69 -1.88 -8.88
N ILE A 177 -13.63 -2.30 -9.58
CA ILE A 177 -12.42 -2.86 -8.95
C ILE A 177 -11.70 -1.78 -8.14
N ILE A 178 -11.58 -0.57 -8.69
CA ILE A 178 -10.93 0.56 -8.02
C ILE A 178 -11.74 1.04 -6.80
N LYS A 179 -13.07 1.02 -6.88
CA LYS A 179 -13.96 1.28 -5.75
C LYS A 179 -13.75 0.26 -4.61
N GLN A 180 -13.69 -1.03 -4.90
CA GLN A 180 -13.42 -2.05 -3.88
C GLN A 180 -12.04 -1.84 -3.25
N LEU A 181 -11.02 -1.48 -4.04
CA LEU A 181 -9.70 -1.10 -3.53
C LEU A 181 -9.77 0.12 -2.59
N ARG A 182 -10.49 1.19 -2.94
CA ARG A 182 -10.76 2.34 -2.06
C ARG A 182 -11.44 1.91 -0.75
N GLU A 183 -12.45 1.06 -0.81
CA GLU A 183 -13.13 0.54 0.38
C GLU A 183 -12.16 -0.25 1.30
N LYS A 184 -11.25 -1.06 0.74
CA LYS A 184 -10.20 -1.76 1.52
C LYS A 184 -9.14 -0.80 2.08
N LEU A 185 -8.77 0.27 1.36
CA LEU A 185 -7.87 1.32 1.84
C LEU A 185 -8.45 2.06 3.05
N ILE A 186 -9.72 2.50 2.96
CA ILE A 186 -10.42 3.20 4.06
C ILE A 186 -10.49 2.30 5.31
N ASN A 187 -10.77 1.00 5.13
CA ASN A 187 -10.75 0.03 6.22
C ASN A 187 -9.36 -0.16 6.87
N CYS A 188 -8.28 0.26 6.21
CA CYS A 188 -6.92 0.28 6.75
C CYS A 188 -6.51 1.67 7.29
N GLY A 189 -7.44 2.61 7.40
CA GLY A 189 -7.19 3.96 7.93
C GLY A 189 -6.86 5.03 6.90
N TRP A 190 -6.97 4.75 5.60
CA TRP A 190 -6.82 5.78 4.57
C TRP A 190 -7.94 6.81 4.63
N ILE A 191 -7.58 8.09 4.75
CA ILE A 191 -8.52 9.21 4.70
C ILE A 191 -8.58 9.70 3.25
N GLY A 192 -9.63 9.31 2.54
CA GLY A 192 -9.82 9.64 1.12
C GLY A 192 -11.28 9.86 0.73
N ASN A 193 -12.07 10.38 1.67
CA ASN A 193 -13.46 10.78 1.50
C ASN A 193 -13.70 12.17 2.11
N ASP A 194 -14.65 12.93 1.54
CA ASP A 194 -15.20 14.14 2.16
C ASP A 194 -16.12 13.85 3.37
N ASP A 195 -16.56 14.91 4.07
CA ASP A 195 -17.53 14.83 5.19
C ASP A 195 -18.87 14.17 4.79
N GLY A 196 -19.20 14.11 3.50
CA GLY A 196 -20.38 13.45 2.94
C GLY A 196 -20.16 11.97 2.59
N GLY A 197 -18.93 11.44 2.77
CA GLY A 197 -18.56 10.07 2.42
C GLY A 197 -18.32 9.86 0.92
N ASN A 198 -18.02 10.92 0.15
CA ASN A 198 -17.67 10.80 -1.27
C ASN A 198 -16.15 10.71 -1.46
N PRO A 199 -15.66 9.78 -2.30
CA PRO A 199 -14.25 9.65 -2.63
C PRO A 199 -13.62 10.93 -3.20
N THR A 200 -12.60 11.42 -2.50
CA THR A 200 -11.82 12.61 -2.88
C THR A 200 -10.56 12.24 -3.67
N GLN A 201 -9.90 13.26 -4.23
CA GLN A 201 -8.63 13.16 -4.94
C GLN A 201 -7.51 13.55 -3.96
N GLU A 202 -6.54 12.66 -3.77
CA GLU A 202 -5.48 12.81 -2.76
C GLU A 202 -4.10 12.98 -3.38
N ASP A 203 -3.10 13.21 -2.53
CA ASP A 203 -1.70 13.27 -2.96
C ASP A 203 -1.10 11.85 -3.15
N ALA A 204 -0.47 11.65 -4.30
CA ALA A 204 0.19 10.39 -4.66
C ALA A 204 1.37 10.05 -3.72
N SER A 205 2.05 11.05 -3.16
CA SER A 205 3.15 10.85 -2.21
C SER A 205 2.65 10.38 -0.84
N GLU A 206 1.52 10.92 -0.37
CA GLU A 206 0.86 10.46 0.87
C GLU A 206 0.30 9.05 0.70
N PHE A 207 -0.28 8.73 -0.46
CA PHE A 207 -0.75 7.38 -0.77
C PHE A 207 0.39 6.36 -0.84
N PHE A 208 1.53 6.72 -1.47
CA PHE A 208 2.74 5.90 -1.42
C PHE A 208 3.23 5.70 0.02
N LEU A 209 3.32 6.78 0.82
CA LEU A 209 3.76 6.70 2.21
C LEU A 209 2.84 5.81 3.05
N PHE A 210 1.52 5.94 2.90
CA PHE A 210 0.53 5.10 3.57
C PHE A 210 0.77 3.61 3.30
N LEU A 211 0.89 3.21 2.03
CA LEU A 211 1.21 1.82 1.67
C LEU A 211 2.59 1.39 2.21
N SER A 212 3.58 2.28 2.15
CA SER A 212 4.95 2.02 2.60
C SER A 212 5.05 1.82 4.12
N CYS A 213 4.19 2.48 4.90
CA CYS A 213 4.11 2.31 6.34
C CYS A 213 3.26 1.07 6.70
N LEU A 214 2.10 0.89 6.07
CA LEU A 214 1.18 -0.22 6.35
C LEU A 214 1.78 -1.61 6.06
N TYR A 215 2.65 -1.70 5.06
CA TYR A 215 3.37 -2.91 4.69
C TYR A 215 4.87 -2.81 4.96
N GLU A 216 5.26 -1.88 5.83
CA GLU A 216 6.58 -1.78 6.43
C GLU A 216 7.75 -1.88 5.44
N LEU A 217 7.70 -1.09 4.37
CA LEU A 217 8.79 -1.01 3.40
C LEU A 217 10.12 -0.65 4.08
N PRO A 218 11.26 -1.15 3.56
CA PRO A 218 12.56 -0.81 4.10
C PRO A 218 12.85 0.68 4.02
N TYR A 219 13.64 1.13 4.98
CA TYR A 219 14.12 2.50 5.05
C TYR A 219 15.32 2.72 4.13
N LEU A 220 15.42 3.93 3.57
CA LEU A 220 16.59 4.50 2.92
C LEU A 220 17.40 5.27 3.98
N PRO A 221 18.60 4.80 4.37
CA PRO A 221 19.43 5.49 5.34
C PRO A 221 20.25 6.60 4.67
N LEU A 222 20.19 7.79 5.26
CA LEU A 222 20.93 8.98 4.86
C LEU A 222 21.93 9.31 5.98
N GLY A 223 23.23 9.26 5.67
CA GLY A 223 24.26 9.83 6.54
C GLY A 223 24.16 11.35 6.52
N MET A 224 24.01 11.96 7.68
CA MET A 224 23.83 13.39 7.89
C MET A 224 25.05 13.95 8.64
N HIS A 225 25.68 14.98 8.09
CA HIS A 225 26.83 15.68 8.68
C HIS A 225 26.53 17.17 8.82
N LEU A 226 26.81 17.75 9.98
CA LEU A 226 26.65 19.18 10.29
C LEU A 226 28.01 19.88 10.36
N PHE A 227 28.12 21.03 9.69
CA PHE A 227 29.31 21.88 9.74
C PHE A 227 28.96 23.24 10.36
N HIS A 228 29.59 23.58 11.48
CA HIS A 228 29.41 24.85 12.19
C HIS A 228 30.69 25.31 12.89
N GLY A 229 30.74 26.59 13.29
CA GLY A 229 31.89 27.19 13.99
C GLY A 229 31.94 26.99 15.52
N ALA A 230 31.04 26.20 16.10
CA ALA A 230 31.05 25.83 17.51
C ALA A 230 31.86 24.53 17.77
N ILE A 231 32.02 24.14 19.04
CA ILE A 231 32.67 22.87 19.41
C ILE A 231 31.88 21.71 18.80
N ALA A 232 32.59 20.73 18.25
CA ALA A 232 32.00 19.51 17.68
C ALA A 232 31.17 18.74 18.72
N ASP A 233 29.95 18.38 18.35
CA ASP A 233 28.98 17.66 19.16
C ASP A 233 28.81 16.22 18.61
N PRO A 234 28.64 15.18 19.46
CA PRO A 234 28.40 13.82 19.00
C PRO A 234 27.17 13.65 18.08
N ASN A 235 26.24 14.61 18.06
CA ASN A 235 25.06 14.62 17.21
C ASN A 235 25.27 15.34 15.87
N ASP A 236 26.47 15.85 15.58
CA ASP A 236 26.80 16.46 14.29
C ASP A 236 26.91 15.42 13.17
N GLU A 237 27.19 14.15 13.51
CA GLU A 237 27.14 13.02 12.59
C GLU A 237 26.08 12.01 13.06
N ARG A 238 25.10 11.70 12.20
CA ARG A 238 24.09 10.67 12.48
C ARG A 238 23.54 10.07 11.19
N VAL A 239 22.90 8.92 11.30
CA VAL A 239 22.04 8.39 10.23
C VAL A 239 20.61 8.84 10.53
N ILE A 240 19.92 9.35 9.51
CA ILE A 240 18.47 9.52 9.49
C ILE A 240 17.87 8.56 8.45
N THR A 241 16.59 8.27 8.53
CA THR A 241 15.93 7.34 7.61
C THR A 241 14.70 7.92 6.94
N GLU A 242 14.52 7.58 5.68
CA GLU A 242 13.41 8.03 4.84
C GLU A 242 12.79 6.85 4.09
N ARG A 243 11.55 6.98 3.62
CA ARG A 243 10.98 6.09 2.58
C ARG A 243 10.76 6.79 1.25
N LEU A 244 10.83 8.12 1.24
CA LEU A 244 10.49 8.95 0.10
C LEU A 244 11.30 10.25 0.15
N ILE A 245 12.22 10.45 -0.79
CA ILE A 245 13.03 11.67 -0.81
C ILE A 245 12.20 12.84 -1.36
N GLN A 246 11.94 13.84 -0.51
CA GLN A 246 11.14 15.00 -0.89
C GLN A 246 12.01 16.20 -1.27
N VAL A 247 12.36 16.29 -2.55
CA VAL A 247 13.25 17.31 -3.13
C VAL A 247 12.49 18.62 -3.36
N ALA A 248 13.01 19.72 -2.82
CA ALA A 248 12.52 21.07 -3.13
C ALA A 248 12.99 21.51 -4.52
N ILE A 249 12.18 22.28 -5.25
CA ILE A 249 12.57 22.86 -6.54
C ILE A 249 13.29 24.20 -6.28
N PRO A 250 14.59 24.34 -6.62
CA PRO A 250 15.37 25.54 -6.35
C PRO A 250 15.03 26.76 -7.22
N GLY A 251 15.59 27.91 -6.82
CA GLY A 251 15.43 29.22 -7.47
C GLY A 251 14.11 29.92 -7.14
N ASP A 252 13.86 31.06 -7.79
CA ASP A 252 12.61 31.81 -7.61
C ASP A 252 11.43 31.01 -8.19
N PRO A 253 10.41 30.63 -7.39
CA PRO A 253 9.27 29.86 -7.90
C PRO A 253 8.42 30.58 -8.96
N MET A 254 8.59 31.89 -9.12
CA MET A 254 7.93 32.73 -10.13
C MET A 254 8.76 32.88 -11.41
N ASP A 255 10.02 32.45 -11.44
CA ASP A 255 10.80 32.42 -12.67
C ASP A 255 10.48 31.18 -13.53
N GLU A 256 10.53 31.34 -14.85
CA GLU A 256 10.34 30.26 -15.83
C GLU A 256 11.69 29.61 -16.20
N LYS A 257 12.74 29.75 -15.37
CA LYS A 257 14.03 29.12 -15.68
C LYS A 257 13.89 27.61 -15.50
N PRO A 258 14.28 26.79 -16.49
CA PRO A 258 14.36 25.35 -16.32
C PRO A 258 15.32 25.01 -15.17
N VAL A 259 14.97 23.98 -14.40
CA VAL A 259 15.79 23.50 -13.28
C VAL A 259 16.04 22.02 -13.51
N SER A 260 17.30 21.62 -13.53
CA SER A 260 17.65 20.22 -13.75
C SER A 260 17.38 19.37 -12.50
N LEU A 261 17.13 18.07 -12.68
CA LEU A 261 16.96 17.15 -11.55
C LEU A 261 18.26 17.05 -10.75
N GLU A 262 19.40 17.11 -11.43
CA GLU A 262 20.74 17.13 -10.86
C GLU A 262 20.93 18.35 -9.95
N GLU A 263 20.52 19.54 -10.38
CA GLU A 263 20.55 20.77 -9.58
C GLU A 263 19.65 20.64 -8.33
N ALA A 264 18.42 20.16 -8.50
CA ALA A 264 17.50 19.96 -7.38
C ALA A 264 18.04 18.93 -6.36
N LEU A 265 18.67 17.86 -6.82
CA LEU A 265 19.34 16.86 -5.99
C LEU A 265 20.59 17.40 -5.31
N VAL A 266 21.45 18.15 -6.00
CA VAL A 266 22.64 18.77 -5.41
C VAL A 266 22.24 19.70 -4.27
N ASN A 267 21.21 20.53 -4.46
CA ASN A 267 20.69 21.39 -3.39
C ASN A 267 20.13 20.56 -2.23
N TYR A 268 19.34 19.51 -2.51
CA TYR A 268 18.80 18.62 -1.46
C TYR A 268 19.90 17.90 -0.65
N PHE A 269 20.99 17.46 -1.29
CA PHE A 269 22.07 16.74 -0.60
C PHE A 269 23.15 17.65 0.01
N HIS A 270 23.34 18.87 -0.51
CA HIS A 270 24.51 19.70 -0.19
C HIS A 270 24.23 21.18 0.10
N ASP A 271 23.01 21.72 -0.02
CA ASP A 271 22.74 23.15 0.19
C ASP A 271 21.59 23.41 1.18
N ASN A 272 21.63 22.72 2.32
CA ASN A 272 20.72 22.97 3.43
C ASN A 272 21.43 23.70 4.57
N VAL A 273 20.80 24.73 5.13
CA VAL A 273 21.24 25.39 6.36
C VAL A 273 20.21 25.15 7.45
N ILE A 274 20.64 24.59 8.59
CA ILE A 274 19.81 24.39 9.78
C ILE A 274 20.19 25.45 10.80
N SER A 275 19.26 26.36 11.09
CA SER A 275 19.39 27.37 12.15
C SER A 275 18.80 26.90 13.48
N GLY A 276 19.29 27.43 14.60
CA GLY A 276 18.69 27.21 15.93
C GLY A 276 19.17 25.94 16.65
N ILE A 277 20.24 25.30 16.15
CA ILE A 277 20.86 24.19 16.88
C ILE A 277 21.68 24.73 18.05
N LYS A 278 21.50 24.15 19.24
CA LYS A 278 22.22 24.55 20.45
C LYS A 278 23.58 23.87 20.52
N ARG A 279 24.64 24.64 20.66
CA ARG A 279 26.04 24.17 20.73
C ARG A 279 26.83 24.97 21.76
N THR A 280 27.88 24.34 22.29
CA THR A 280 28.81 24.94 23.25
C THR A 280 29.97 25.60 22.49
N PHE A 281 30.51 26.70 23.02
CA PHE A 281 31.68 27.39 22.47
C PHE A 281 32.89 27.26 23.41
N ASP A 282 34.10 27.56 22.90
CA ASP A 282 35.36 27.40 23.66
C ASP A 282 35.43 28.21 24.96
N ASN A 283 34.58 29.24 25.10
CA ASN A 283 34.42 30.00 26.32
C ASN A 283 33.05 29.69 26.98
N GLU A 284 33.13 29.12 28.19
CA GLU A 284 32.05 28.93 29.16
C GLU A 284 31.02 27.81 28.88
N PHE A 285 30.35 27.35 29.95
CA PHE A 285 29.35 26.28 29.94
C PHE A 285 28.00 26.69 29.28
N GLU A 286 28.00 27.78 28.51
CA GLU A 286 26.81 28.38 27.95
C GLU A 286 26.55 27.86 26.52
N GLN A 287 25.34 27.33 26.29
CA GLN A 287 24.92 26.91 24.96
C GLN A 287 24.31 28.09 24.22
N SER A 288 24.83 28.36 23.01
CA SER A 288 24.26 29.35 22.09
C SER A 288 23.65 28.66 20.88
N GLU A 289 22.67 29.32 20.25
CA GLU A 289 22.08 28.86 18.99
C GLU A 289 23.01 29.23 17.82
N VAL A 290 23.31 28.24 16.99
CA VAL A 290 24.15 28.41 15.80
C VAL A 290 23.40 27.95 14.55
N SER A 291 23.94 28.31 13.39
CA SER A 291 23.53 27.73 12.11
C SER A 291 24.59 26.73 11.66
N ALA A 292 24.15 25.55 11.22
CA ALA A 292 25.01 24.55 10.58
C ALA A 292 24.64 24.39 9.11
N TRP A 293 25.66 24.17 8.28
CA TRP A 293 25.49 23.65 6.94
C TRP A 293 25.33 22.12 7.03
N GLN A 294 24.24 21.58 6.49
CA GLN A 294 23.95 20.15 6.49
C GLN A 294 24.28 19.53 5.14
N VAL A 295 25.13 18.49 5.18
CA VAL A 295 25.36 17.58 4.05
C VAL A 295 24.69 16.24 4.33
N LEU A 296 23.97 15.73 3.34
CA LEU A 296 23.38 14.39 3.33
C LEU A 296 24.16 13.46 2.38
N LYS A 297 24.12 12.16 2.65
CA LYS A 297 24.68 11.12 1.81
C LYS A 297 23.81 9.86 1.87
N LEU A 298 23.23 9.47 0.74
CA LEU A 298 22.51 8.19 0.65
C LEU A 298 23.49 7.03 0.88
N LEU A 299 23.16 6.15 1.82
CA LEU A 299 23.90 4.91 2.05
C LEU A 299 23.34 3.82 1.11
N PRO A 300 24.20 2.99 0.48
CA PRO A 300 23.81 2.12 -0.63
C PRO A 300 23.19 0.79 -0.17
N PHE A 301 22.27 0.83 0.79
CA PHE A 301 21.59 -0.34 1.33
C PHE A 301 20.23 0.06 1.94
N TYR A 302 19.34 -0.93 2.08
CA TYR A 302 18.11 -0.79 2.84
C TYR A 302 18.35 -1.01 4.35
N SER A 303 17.67 -0.24 5.20
CA SER A 303 17.67 -0.45 6.65
C SER A 303 16.34 -1.06 7.12
N ALA A 304 16.43 -2.04 8.02
CA ALA A 304 15.28 -2.64 8.72
C ALA A 304 14.92 -1.91 10.04
N SER A 305 15.59 -0.78 10.33
CA SER A 305 15.27 0.06 11.49
C SER A 305 15.49 1.55 11.19
N ASN A 306 14.71 2.41 11.83
CA ASN A 306 14.92 3.86 11.82
C ASN A 306 15.87 4.33 12.93
N GLU A 307 16.21 5.62 12.92
CA GLU A 307 17.09 6.25 13.90
C GLU A 307 16.49 6.33 15.32
N GLN A 308 15.17 6.16 15.46
CA GLN A 308 14.45 6.04 16.72
C GLN A 308 14.51 4.61 17.31
N GLY A 309 15.01 3.64 16.54
CA GLY A 309 15.13 2.23 16.95
C GLY A 309 13.89 1.37 16.71
N GLU A 310 12.86 1.90 16.04
CA GLU A 310 11.73 1.11 15.54
C GLU A 310 12.22 0.15 14.46
N LYS A 311 11.64 -1.06 14.40
CA LYS A 311 12.02 -2.12 13.47
C LYS A 311 10.84 -2.53 12.62
N ILE A 312 11.12 -2.88 11.37
CA ILE A 312 10.14 -3.52 10.48
C ILE A 312 10.28 -5.05 10.52
N ASN A 313 9.18 -5.73 10.26
CA ASN A 313 9.09 -7.18 10.06
C ASN A 313 9.44 -7.58 8.62
N ALA A 314 9.58 -6.62 7.70
CA ALA A 314 10.02 -6.87 6.33
C ALA A 314 11.42 -7.49 6.28
N VAL A 315 11.51 -8.68 5.68
CA VAL A 315 12.74 -9.45 5.52
C VAL A 315 13.46 -9.03 4.23
N GLU A 316 14.79 -9.04 4.24
CA GLU A 316 15.65 -8.72 3.07
C GLU A 316 15.27 -9.52 1.80
N SER A 317 14.78 -10.75 1.96
CA SER A 317 14.28 -11.59 0.86
C SER A 317 13.11 -11.00 0.09
N HIS A 318 12.34 -10.09 0.70
CA HIS A 318 11.23 -9.38 0.05
C HIS A 318 11.70 -8.13 -0.71
N PHE A 319 12.85 -7.56 -0.34
CA PHE A 319 13.37 -6.29 -0.86
C PHE A 319 14.87 -6.41 -1.17
N PRO A 320 15.25 -7.16 -2.23
CA PRO A 320 16.64 -7.45 -2.52
C PRO A 320 17.43 -6.17 -2.86
N ALA A 321 18.52 -5.93 -2.13
CA ALA A 321 19.36 -4.74 -2.26
C ALA A 321 20.19 -4.68 -3.58
N THR A 322 20.01 -5.63 -4.50
CA THR A 322 20.69 -5.64 -5.81
C THR A 322 20.36 -4.43 -6.68
N ASN A 323 19.14 -3.89 -6.55
CA ASN A 323 18.73 -2.64 -7.20
C ASN A 323 17.97 -1.78 -6.18
N LEU A 324 18.69 -0.90 -5.48
CA LEU A 324 18.09 0.09 -4.58
C LEU A 324 17.18 1.02 -5.37
N ILE A 325 15.87 0.95 -5.13
CA ILE A 325 14.91 1.91 -5.66
C ILE A 325 14.88 3.14 -4.76
N LEU A 326 14.89 4.31 -5.39
CA LEU A 326 14.86 5.62 -4.75
C LEU A 326 13.55 6.35 -5.12
N PRO A 327 12.48 6.21 -4.31
CA PRO A 327 11.26 7.00 -4.47
C PRO A 327 11.58 8.48 -4.25
N LEU A 328 11.18 9.34 -5.20
CA LEU A 328 11.47 10.77 -5.18
C LEU A 328 10.21 11.59 -5.48
N VAL A 329 9.98 12.62 -4.69
CA VAL A 329 8.93 13.63 -4.89
C VAL A 329 9.59 14.97 -5.15
N LEU A 330 9.24 15.59 -6.27
CA LEU A 330 9.52 17.00 -6.51
C LEU A 330 8.41 17.83 -5.87
N LYS A 331 8.74 18.66 -4.87
CA LYS A 331 7.78 19.54 -4.18
C LYS A 331 7.30 20.64 -5.16
N ARG A 332 6.23 20.34 -5.90
CA ARG A 332 5.64 21.24 -6.92
C ARG A 332 4.63 22.25 -6.37
N TYR A 333 4.45 22.32 -5.05
CA TYR A 333 3.63 23.33 -4.40
C TYR A 333 4.45 24.10 -3.35
N GLY A 334 4.22 25.41 -3.27
CA GLY A 334 4.84 26.30 -2.29
C GLY A 334 3.84 27.33 -1.77
N TYR A 335 4.25 28.14 -0.81
CA TYR A 335 3.43 29.21 -0.23
C TYR A 335 4.01 30.58 -0.57
N ASN A 336 3.16 31.53 -0.93
CA ASN A 336 3.57 32.93 -1.11
C ASN A 336 3.68 33.65 0.25
N GLU A 337 4.13 34.91 0.25
CA GLU A 337 4.25 35.75 1.45
C GLU A 337 2.92 35.92 2.24
N LYS A 338 1.78 35.65 1.60
CA LYS A 338 0.43 35.72 2.19
C LYS A 338 -0.07 34.35 2.68
N LEU A 339 0.82 33.35 2.76
CA LEU A 339 0.52 31.96 3.11
C LEU A 339 -0.52 31.30 2.19
N GLN A 340 -0.61 31.74 0.93
CA GLN A 340 -1.49 31.12 -0.06
C GLN A 340 -0.70 30.08 -0.88
N PRO A 341 -1.23 28.86 -1.06
CA PRO A 341 -0.56 27.84 -1.85
C PRO A 341 -0.57 28.19 -3.34
N PHE A 342 0.52 27.88 -4.04
CA PHE A 342 0.63 27.99 -5.49
C PHE A 342 1.44 26.81 -6.06
N ARG A 343 1.21 26.50 -7.33
CA ARG A 343 1.95 25.45 -8.06
C ARG A 343 3.17 26.04 -8.74
N ILE A 344 4.34 25.45 -8.49
CA ILE A 344 5.61 25.77 -9.17
C ILE A 344 5.52 25.26 -10.62
N LYS A 345 5.73 26.17 -11.58
CA LYS A 345 5.55 25.91 -13.03
C LYS A 345 6.84 25.62 -13.80
N LYS A 346 7.97 25.45 -13.09
CA LYS A 346 9.25 25.08 -13.73
C LYS A 346 9.17 23.70 -14.39
N ASN A 347 9.74 23.64 -15.59
CA ASN A 347 9.95 22.42 -16.36
C ASN A 347 11.17 21.69 -15.83
#